data_AF-A0A1V5TFE1-F1
#
_entry.id   AF-A0A1V5TFE1-F1
#
_cell.length_a   1.000
_cell.length_b   1.000
_cell.length_c   1.000
_cell.angle_alpha   90.00
_cell.angle_beta   90.00
_cell.angle_gamma   90.00
#
_symmetry.space_group_name_H-M   'P 1'
#
loop_
_entity.id
_entity.type
_entity.pdbx_description
1 polymer ?
#
loop_
_entity_poly.entity_id
_entity_poly.type
_entity_poly.pdbx_seq_one_letter_code
_entity_poly.pdbx_strand_id
1 'polypeptide(L)'
;MTERKYLNQIKKDWEYITSSPLILEAKEWYPREREWSSEMAKNYSIDLQQVTGMYAAFSPLKSVKENKKILINFLNGSRYGHTSRQINKAELISQTNKIEEIDVILSGRKTVAFHRHLFNPKDKTKVVIDTHLIKYFNNGNIIPLTPKRYSMYENAIKKWSEKINMYPSEVQATLWLLAKERYGINV
;
A
#
# COMPACT_ATOMS: atom_id res chain seq x y z
N MET A 1 -22.58 -6.04 -8.14
CA MET A 1 -21.97 -4.71 -7.85
C MET A 1 -21.11 -4.29 -9.03
N THR A 2 -21.11 -3.01 -9.41
CA THR A 2 -20.40 -2.47 -10.59
C THR A 2 -19.34 -1.45 -10.19
N GLU A 3 -18.34 -1.21 -11.04
CA GLU A 3 -17.31 -0.18 -10.83
C GLU A 3 -17.93 1.22 -10.62
N ARG A 4 -19.00 1.53 -11.37
CA ARG A 4 -19.78 2.78 -11.24
C ARG A 4 -20.31 3.00 -9.82
N LYS A 5 -20.73 1.94 -9.12
CA LYS A 5 -21.19 2.02 -7.72
C LYS A 5 -20.07 2.55 -6.82
N TYR A 6 -18.87 1.98 -6.93
CA TYR A 6 -17.73 2.36 -6.08
C TYR A 6 -17.23 3.77 -6.40
N LEU A 7 -17.18 4.15 -7.68
CA LEU A 7 -16.86 5.52 -8.06
C LEU A 7 -17.86 6.54 -7.51
N ASN A 8 -19.16 6.22 -7.51
CA ASN A 8 -20.18 7.09 -6.93
C ASN A 8 -20.07 7.20 -5.41
N GLN A 9 -19.66 6.13 -4.73
CA GLN A 9 -19.38 6.18 -3.30
C GLN A 9 -18.21 7.12 -2.99
N ILE A 10 -17.10 7.00 -3.74
CA ILE A 10 -15.95 7.89 -3.59
C ILE A 10 -16.38 9.34 -3.79
N LYS A 11 -17.11 9.65 -4.87
CA LYS A 11 -17.64 11.00 -5.15
C LYS A 11 -18.38 11.60 -3.97
N LYS A 12 -19.35 10.85 -3.44
CA LYS A 12 -20.19 11.29 -2.33
C LYS A 12 -19.36 11.60 -1.08
N ASP A 13 -18.42 10.71 -0.74
CA ASP A 13 -17.58 10.91 0.43
C ASP A 13 -16.55 12.02 0.21
N TRP A 14 -16.11 12.24 -1.03
CA TRP A 14 -15.10 13.24 -1.34
C TRP A 14 -15.56 14.68 -1.06
N GLU A 15 -16.85 14.97 -1.24
CA GLU A 15 -17.44 16.27 -0.89
C GLU A 15 -17.26 16.62 0.60
N TYR A 16 -17.23 15.60 1.46
CA TYR A 16 -16.93 15.76 2.88
C TYR A 16 -15.43 15.83 3.17
N ILE A 17 -14.63 15.02 2.47
CA ILE A 17 -13.18 14.88 2.68
C ILE A 17 -12.41 16.15 2.31
N THR A 18 -12.87 16.94 1.32
CA THR A 18 -12.15 18.13 0.83
C THR A 18 -11.88 19.18 1.91
N SER A 19 -12.67 19.20 2.99
CA SER A 19 -12.51 20.11 4.12
C SER A 19 -11.81 19.47 5.33
N SER A 20 -11.34 18.23 5.20
CA SER A 20 -10.76 17.44 6.29
C SER A 20 -9.23 17.45 6.25
N PRO A 21 -8.55 17.47 7.42
CA PRO A 21 -7.08 17.34 7.48
C PRO A 21 -6.55 16.00 6.93
N LEU A 22 -7.44 15.01 6.71
CA LEU A 22 -7.10 13.71 6.12
C LEU A 22 -6.35 13.79 4.80
N ILE A 23 -6.65 14.79 3.95
CA ILE A 23 -5.96 14.94 2.66
C ILE A 23 -4.47 15.23 2.87
N LEU A 24 -4.13 16.09 3.83
CA LEU A 24 -2.74 16.45 4.10
C LEU A 24 -1.97 15.24 4.63
N GLU A 25 -2.56 14.51 5.59
CA GLU A 25 -1.93 13.28 6.10
C GLU A 25 -1.74 12.22 5.01
N ALA A 26 -2.76 12.04 4.15
CA ALA A 26 -2.72 11.08 3.06
C ALA A 26 -1.66 11.40 2.01
N LYS A 27 -1.50 12.68 1.65
CA LYS A 27 -0.48 13.12 0.68
C LYS A 27 0.93 12.84 1.17
N GLU A 28 1.18 12.98 2.46
CA GLU A 28 2.51 12.80 3.05
C GLU A 28 2.83 11.34 3.37
N TRP A 29 1.84 10.45 3.42
CA TRP A 29 2.05 9.07 3.89
C TRP A 29 3.08 8.30 3.05
N TYR A 30 2.86 8.14 1.75
CA TYR A 30 3.80 7.43 0.88
C TYR A 30 5.15 8.16 0.69
N PRO A 31 5.19 9.50 0.54
CA PRO A 31 6.44 10.24 0.54
C PRO A 31 7.32 10.01 1.78
N ARG A 32 6.74 10.06 2.99
CA ARG A 32 7.48 9.77 4.23
C ARG A 32 8.00 8.33 4.28
N GLU A 33 7.18 7.37 3.86
CA GLU A 33 7.59 5.95 3.84
C GLU A 33 8.68 5.67 2.78
N ARG A 34 8.62 6.38 1.65
CA ARG A 34 9.69 6.35 0.63
C ARG A 34 10.98 6.97 1.16
N GLU A 35 10.90 8.12 1.84
CA GLU A 35 12.05 8.80 2.42
C GLU A 35 12.76 7.89 3.43
N TRP A 36 12.01 7.31 4.37
CA TRP A 36 12.53 6.30 5.30
C TRP A 36 13.20 5.11 4.57
N SER A 37 12.57 4.60 3.50
CA SER A 37 13.17 3.53 2.68
C SER A 37 14.47 3.97 2.00
N SER A 38 14.56 5.25 1.61
CA SER A 38 15.77 5.81 1.00
C SER A 38 16.91 5.96 2.01
N GLU A 39 16.60 6.29 3.27
CA GLU A 39 17.59 6.29 4.35
C GLU A 39 18.13 4.88 4.60
N MET A 40 17.27 3.87 4.64
CA MET A 40 17.70 2.47 4.80
C MET A 40 18.57 2.01 3.63
N ALA A 41 18.20 2.37 2.40
CA ALA A 41 19.00 2.07 1.20
C ALA A 41 20.43 2.63 1.33
N LYS A 42 20.56 3.89 1.78
CA LYS A 42 21.86 4.52 2.04
C LYS A 42 22.62 3.83 3.18
N ASN A 43 21.98 3.62 4.33
CA ASN A 43 22.62 3.09 5.53
C ASN A 43 23.16 1.67 5.33
N TYR A 44 22.46 0.85 4.53
CA TYR A 44 22.84 -0.53 4.25
C TYR A 44 23.54 -0.70 2.89
N SER A 45 23.76 0.38 2.14
CA SER A 45 24.40 0.36 0.81
C SER A 45 23.74 -0.62 -0.18
N ILE A 46 22.40 -0.60 -0.24
CA ILE A 46 21.59 -1.44 -1.13
C ILE A 46 20.61 -0.59 -1.94
N ASP A 47 20.08 -1.13 -3.04
CA ASP A 47 19.17 -0.38 -3.90
C ASP A 47 17.85 -0.04 -3.20
N LEU A 48 17.34 1.18 -3.42
CA LEU A 48 16.03 1.60 -2.90
C LEU A 48 14.93 0.61 -3.30
N GLN A 49 15.00 0.07 -4.51
CA GLN A 49 14.03 -0.89 -5.04
C GLN A 49 14.04 -2.21 -4.26
N GLN A 50 15.22 -2.66 -3.83
CA GLN A 50 15.36 -3.82 -2.96
C GLN A 50 14.74 -3.54 -1.60
N VAL A 51 15.04 -2.38 -1.01
CA VAL A 51 14.48 -1.98 0.30
C VAL A 51 12.96 -1.92 0.25
N THR A 52 12.37 -1.23 -0.72
CA THR A 52 10.91 -1.10 -0.83
C THR A 52 10.25 -2.43 -1.16
N GLY A 53 10.91 -3.29 -1.94
CA GLY A 53 10.46 -4.67 -2.20
C GLY A 53 10.44 -5.52 -0.92
N MET A 54 11.53 -5.53 -0.16
CA MET A 54 11.61 -6.25 1.13
C MET A 54 10.61 -5.69 2.14
N TYR A 55 10.48 -4.36 2.21
CA TYR A 55 9.49 -3.70 3.05
C TYR A 55 8.07 -4.17 2.69
N ALA A 56 7.73 -4.23 1.41
CA ALA A 56 6.44 -4.72 0.97
C ALA A 56 6.22 -6.21 1.27
N ALA A 57 7.27 -7.04 1.19
CA ALA A 57 7.21 -8.46 1.53
C ALA A 57 6.83 -8.70 3.00
N PHE A 58 7.24 -7.83 3.92
CA PHE A 58 6.89 -7.94 5.35
C PHE A 58 5.52 -7.34 5.72
N SER A 59 4.87 -6.61 4.80
CA SER A 59 3.58 -5.96 5.07
C SER A 59 2.37 -6.85 5.42
N PRO A 60 2.28 -8.14 5.04
CA PRO A 60 1.12 -8.96 5.39
C PRO A 60 0.97 -9.18 6.89
N LEU A 61 -0.22 -8.91 7.46
CA LEU A 61 -0.59 -9.17 8.87
C LEU A 61 0.20 -8.37 9.92
N LYS A 62 0.88 -7.29 9.52
CA LYS A 62 1.79 -6.56 10.38
C LYS A 62 1.57 -5.05 10.24
N SER A 63 1.72 -4.33 11.37
CA SER A 63 1.65 -2.88 11.38
C SER A 63 2.88 -2.26 10.71
N VAL A 64 2.76 -1.01 10.26
CA VAL A 64 3.89 -0.25 9.68
C VAL A 64 5.13 -0.28 10.58
N LYS A 65 4.94 -0.08 11.89
CA LYS A 65 6.03 -0.12 12.88
C LYS A 65 6.69 -1.49 12.95
N GLU A 66 5.91 -2.56 13.00
CA GLU A 66 6.43 -3.92 13.08
C GLU A 66 7.15 -4.32 11.79
N ASN A 67 6.63 -3.91 10.63
CA ASN A 67 7.27 -4.14 9.32
C ASN A 67 8.67 -3.53 9.26
N LYS A 68 8.80 -2.26 9.68
CA LYS A 68 10.10 -1.56 9.72
C LYS A 68 11.09 -2.26 10.65
N LYS A 69 10.62 -2.71 11.81
CA LYS A 69 11.43 -3.47 12.77
C LYS A 69 11.94 -4.79 12.17
N ILE A 70 11.05 -5.55 11.52
CA ILE A 70 11.43 -6.82 10.85
C ILE A 70 12.43 -6.55 9.72
N LEU A 71 12.21 -5.51 8.92
CA LEU A 71 13.14 -5.13 7.84
C LEU A 71 14.54 -4.79 8.38
N ILE A 72 14.64 -3.93 9.40
CA ILE A 72 15.92 -3.59 10.02
C ILE A 72 16.62 -4.85 10.54
N ASN A 73 15.89 -5.70 11.25
CA ASN A 73 16.44 -6.96 11.75
C ASN A 73 16.94 -7.86 10.61
N PHE A 74 16.18 -7.93 9.51
CA PHE A 74 16.54 -8.71 8.33
C PHE A 74 17.83 -8.20 7.67
N LEU A 75 17.94 -6.89 7.50
CA LEU A 75 19.14 -6.23 6.98
C LEU A 75 20.36 -6.42 7.89
N ASN A 76 20.14 -6.58 9.19
CA ASN A 76 21.17 -6.95 10.18
C ASN A 76 21.46 -8.48 10.23
N GLY A 77 20.93 -9.27 9.30
CA GLY A 77 21.19 -10.71 9.20
C GLY A 77 20.20 -11.62 9.95
N SER A 78 19.21 -11.08 10.64
CA SER A 78 18.16 -11.90 11.27
C SER A 78 17.22 -12.52 10.24
N ARG A 79 16.68 -13.69 10.54
CA ARG A 79 15.68 -14.40 9.72
C ARG A 79 14.39 -14.69 10.48
N TYR A 80 14.18 -14.00 11.60
CA TYR A 80 13.02 -14.14 12.48
C TYR A 80 12.08 -12.92 12.38
N GLY A 81 10.86 -13.07 12.90
CA GLY A 81 9.86 -11.98 12.99
C GLY A 81 8.71 -12.07 11.98
N HIS A 82 8.84 -12.93 10.96
CA HIS A 82 7.78 -13.26 10.01
C HIS A 82 7.77 -14.75 9.65
N THR A 83 6.72 -15.20 8.97
CA THR A 83 6.66 -16.53 8.34
C THR A 83 7.81 -16.76 7.36
N SER A 84 8.32 -17.99 7.27
CA SER A 84 9.40 -18.38 6.35
C SER A 84 9.15 -17.97 4.90
N ARG A 85 7.88 -18.01 4.46
CA ARG A 85 7.50 -17.56 3.10
C ARG A 85 7.84 -16.09 2.82
N GLN A 86 7.62 -15.18 3.77
CA GLN A 86 7.95 -13.76 3.57
C GLN A 86 9.45 -13.51 3.72
N ILE A 87 10.12 -14.22 4.63
CA ILE A 87 11.58 -14.18 4.76
C ILE A 87 12.23 -14.60 3.43
N ASN A 88 11.79 -15.71 2.85
CA ASN A 88 12.31 -16.19 1.56
C ASN A 88 12.06 -15.19 0.41
N LYS A 89 10.93 -14.48 0.41
CA LYS A 89 10.70 -13.40 -0.57
C LYS A 89 11.68 -12.26 -0.40
N ALA A 90 11.95 -11.84 0.83
CA ALA A 90 12.93 -10.79 1.09
C ALA A 90 14.34 -11.21 0.67
N GLU A 91 14.72 -12.47 0.88
CA GLU A 91 15.99 -13.03 0.39
C GLU A 91 16.09 -13.05 -1.13
N LEU A 92 15.02 -13.42 -1.83
CA LEU A 92 15.02 -13.36 -3.29
C LEU A 92 15.09 -11.91 -3.80
N ILE A 93 14.43 -10.98 -3.13
CA ILE A 93 14.47 -9.55 -3.48
C ILE A 93 15.85 -8.95 -3.22
N SER A 94 16.57 -9.37 -2.18
CA SER A 94 17.93 -8.88 -1.92
C SER A 94 18.94 -9.26 -3.03
N GLN A 95 18.55 -10.18 -3.93
CA GLN A 95 19.35 -10.64 -5.06
C GLN A 95 19.01 -9.97 -6.39
N THR A 96 18.01 -9.08 -6.45
CA THR A 96 17.61 -8.39 -7.69
C THR A 96 17.15 -6.96 -7.43
N ASN A 97 17.46 -6.05 -8.34
CA ASN A 97 16.96 -4.68 -8.32
C ASN A 97 15.96 -4.39 -9.45
N LYS A 98 15.58 -5.40 -10.25
CA LYS A 98 14.63 -5.22 -11.34
C LYS A 98 13.20 -5.24 -10.83
N ILE A 99 12.46 -4.19 -11.16
CA ILE A 99 11.11 -3.97 -10.65
C ILE A 99 10.12 -5.08 -11.07
N GLU A 100 10.27 -5.65 -12.27
CA GLU A 100 9.45 -6.75 -12.77
C GLU A 100 9.73 -8.06 -12.02
N GLU A 101 11.00 -8.36 -11.71
CA GLU A 101 11.38 -9.56 -10.97
C GLU A 101 10.87 -9.48 -9.52
N ILE A 102 10.99 -8.31 -8.88
CA ILE A 102 10.45 -8.05 -7.54
C ILE A 102 8.92 -8.25 -7.52
N ASP A 103 8.21 -7.76 -8.53
CA ASP A 103 6.75 -7.93 -8.62
C ASP A 103 6.34 -9.42 -8.71
N VAL A 104 7.10 -10.22 -9.47
CA VAL A 104 6.89 -11.67 -9.57
C VAL A 104 7.14 -12.35 -8.22
N ILE A 105 8.24 -12.02 -7.54
CA ILE A 105 8.55 -12.55 -6.20
C ILE A 105 7.43 -12.21 -5.20
N LEU A 106 6.99 -10.94 -5.19
CA LEU A 106 5.93 -10.48 -4.31
C LEU A 106 4.59 -11.18 -4.58
N SER A 107 4.27 -11.48 -5.84
CA SER A 107 3.12 -12.27 -6.35
C SER A 107 1.70 -11.83 -5.96
N GLY A 108 1.52 -11.10 -4.86
CA GLY A 108 0.24 -10.60 -4.38
C GLY A 108 -0.09 -9.22 -4.93
N ARG A 109 -1.30 -9.01 -5.45
CA ARG A 109 -1.75 -7.70 -6.00
C ARG A 109 -1.54 -6.54 -5.02
N LYS A 110 -1.94 -6.74 -3.75
CA LYS A 110 -1.76 -5.74 -2.69
C LYS A 110 -0.27 -5.45 -2.44
N THR A 111 0.54 -6.48 -2.25
CA THR A 111 1.96 -6.32 -1.89
C THR A 111 2.75 -5.71 -3.05
N VAL A 112 2.45 -6.08 -4.29
CA VAL A 112 3.01 -5.46 -5.50
C VAL A 112 2.63 -3.99 -5.57
N ALA A 113 1.34 -3.65 -5.42
CA ALA A 113 0.91 -2.24 -5.43
C ALA A 113 1.58 -1.43 -4.31
N PHE A 114 1.78 -2.05 -3.14
CA PHE A 114 2.42 -1.40 -2.00
C PHE A 114 3.90 -1.11 -2.28
N HIS A 115 4.64 -2.09 -2.80
CA HIS A 115 6.01 -1.90 -3.29
C HIS A 115 6.11 -0.75 -4.30
N ARG A 116 5.24 -0.77 -5.32
CA ARG A 116 5.23 0.23 -6.40
C ARG A 116 5.03 1.65 -5.87
N HIS A 117 4.15 1.86 -4.90
CA HIS A 117 3.97 3.17 -4.28
C HIS A 117 5.04 3.55 -3.26
N LEU A 118 5.62 2.59 -2.53
CA LEU A 118 6.80 2.86 -1.69
C LEU A 118 7.98 3.33 -2.54
N PHE A 119 8.20 2.71 -3.70
CA PHE A 119 9.27 3.08 -4.63
C PHE A 119 8.98 4.41 -5.34
N ASN A 120 7.76 4.52 -5.89
CA ASN A 120 7.28 5.69 -6.60
C ASN A 120 5.86 6.08 -6.11
N PRO A 121 5.76 7.02 -5.14
CA PRO A 121 4.50 7.54 -4.65
C PRO A 121 3.61 8.13 -5.75
N LYS A 122 4.19 8.52 -6.89
CA LYS A 122 3.46 9.11 -8.03
C LYS A 122 2.98 8.08 -9.04
N ASP A 123 3.16 6.77 -8.78
CA ASP A 123 2.69 5.71 -9.68
C ASP A 123 1.16 5.82 -9.88
N LYS A 124 0.74 5.95 -11.14
CA LYS A 124 -0.66 6.04 -11.55
C LYS A 124 -1.28 4.67 -11.90
N THR A 125 -0.45 3.63 -11.99
CA THR A 125 -0.80 2.34 -12.57
C THR A 125 -1.31 1.32 -11.55
N LYS A 126 -1.13 1.56 -10.25
CA LYS A 126 -1.51 0.63 -9.17
C LYS A 126 -2.30 1.35 -8.07
N VAL A 127 -3.03 0.57 -7.29
CA VAL A 127 -3.66 0.99 -6.03
C VAL A 127 -3.53 -0.13 -5.00
N VAL A 128 -3.19 0.19 -3.75
CA VAL A 128 -3.23 -0.81 -2.66
C VAL A 128 -4.65 -0.96 -2.17
N ILE A 129 -5.26 -2.11 -2.44
CA ILE A 129 -6.54 -2.48 -1.83
C ILE A 129 -6.26 -3.40 -0.64
N ASP A 130 -6.37 -2.83 0.56
CA ASP A 130 -6.21 -3.54 1.82
C ASP A 130 -7.55 -3.72 2.56
N THR A 131 -7.50 -4.25 3.79
CA THR A 131 -8.70 -4.48 4.60
C THR A 131 -9.47 -3.19 4.90
N HIS A 132 -8.81 -2.04 5.04
CA HIS A 132 -9.50 -0.78 5.29
C HIS A 132 -10.24 -0.29 4.05
N LEU A 133 -9.65 -0.42 2.86
CA LEU A 133 -10.38 -0.13 1.63
C LEU A 133 -11.51 -1.13 1.37
N ILE A 134 -11.34 -2.41 1.75
CA ILE A 134 -12.46 -3.36 1.73
C ILE A 134 -13.58 -2.88 2.66
N LYS A 135 -13.26 -2.48 3.90
CA LYS A 135 -14.26 -1.92 4.83
C LYS A 135 -14.92 -0.68 4.25
N TYR A 136 -14.16 0.25 3.68
CA TYR A 136 -14.66 1.46 3.03
C TYR A 136 -15.74 1.14 1.99
N PHE A 137 -15.42 0.31 1.01
CA PHE A 137 -16.35 0.00 -0.08
C PHE A 137 -17.52 -0.91 0.30
N ASN A 138 -17.50 -1.50 1.50
CA ASN A 138 -18.51 -2.45 1.96
C ASN A 138 -19.10 -2.07 3.33
N ASN A 139 -19.11 -0.77 3.66
CA ASN A 139 -19.76 -0.22 4.84
C ASN A 139 -19.31 -0.90 6.15
N GLY A 140 -18.00 -1.03 6.34
CA GLY A 140 -17.38 -1.63 7.53
C GLY A 140 -17.21 -3.15 7.46
N ASN A 141 -17.82 -3.84 6.48
CA ASN A 141 -17.72 -5.29 6.35
C ASN A 141 -16.42 -5.73 5.67
N ILE A 142 -15.81 -6.79 6.22
CA ILE A 142 -14.68 -7.48 5.57
C ILE A 142 -15.26 -8.60 4.72
N ILE A 143 -15.05 -8.53 3.41
CA ILE A 143 -15.49 -9.55 2.46
C ILE A 143 -14.31 -10.11 1.66
N PRO A 144 -14.39 -11.35 1.14
CA PRO A 144 -13.33 -11.93 0.32
C PRO A 144 -12.97 -11.06 -0.89
N LEU A 145 -11.70 -10.77 -1.12
CA LEU A 145 -11.27 -9.92 -2.23
C LEU A 145 -10.90 -10.76 -3.46
N THR A 146 -11.85 -10.92 -4.39
CA THR A 146 -11.59 -11.60 -5.67
C THR A 146 -10.79 -10.71 -6.64
N PRO A 147 -10.09 -11.27 -7.64
CA PRO A 147 -9.38 -10.48 -8.65
C PRO A 147 -10.25 -9.43 -9.33
N LYS A 148 -11.46 -9.82 -9.73
CA LYS A 148 -12.44 -8.92 -10.37
C LYS A 148 -12.82 -7.76 -9.44
N ARG A 149 -13.04 -8.04 -8.16
CA ARG A 149 -13.40 -7.02 -7.16
C ARG A 149 -12.23 -6.07 -6.89
N TYR A 150 -11.00 -6.60 -6.80
CA TYR A 150 -9.79 -5.78 -6.70
C TYR A 150 -9.72 -4.78 -7.85
N SER A 151 -9.85 -5.25 -9.10
CA SER A 151 -9.81 -4.39 -10.29
C SER A 151 -10.91 -3.33 -10.29
N MET A 152 -12.12 -3.66 -9.83
CA MET A 152 -13.19 -2.67 -9.74
C MET A 152 -12.90 -1.56 -8.73
N TYR A 153 -12.31 -1.88 -7.57
CA TYR A 153 -11.91 -0.86 -6.60
C TYR A 153 -10.75 -0.01 -7.11
N GLU A 154 -9.72 -0.66 -7.67
CA GLU A 154 -8.56 0.00 -8.25
C GLU A 154 -8.98 0.97 -9.36
N ASN A 155 -9.82 0.55 -10.30
CA ASN A 155 -10.30 1.40 -11.39
C ASN A 155 -11.14 2.58 -10.89
N ALA A 156 -12.01 2.36 -9.90
CA ALA A 156 -12.80 3.45 -9.32
C ALA A 156 -11.92 4.52 -8.69
N ILE A 157 -10.86 4.11 -7.98
CA ILE A 157 -9.89 5.03 -7.37
C ILE A 157 -9.07 5.76 -8.44
N LYS A 158 -8.55 5.06 -9.45
CA LYS A 158 -7.80 5.68 -10.57
C LYS A 158 -8.64 6.71 -11.33
N LYS A 159 -9.89 6.37 -11.68
CA LYS A 159 -10.80 7.29 -12.37
C LYS A 159 -11.10 8.54 -11.54
N TRP A 160 -11.23 8.37 -10.23
CA TRP A 160 -11.44 9.51 -9.35
C TRP A 160 -10.18 10.36 -9.21
N SER A 161 -9.01 9.74 -9.04
CA SER A 161 -7.73 10.43 -8.90
C SER A 161 -7.41 11.28 -10.13
N GLU A 162 -7.66 10.76 -11.33
CA GLU A 162 -7.56 11.53 -12.58
C GLU A 162 -8.47 12.76 -12.58
N LYS A 163 -9.73 12.59 -12.17
CA LYS A 163 -10.72 13.69 -12.16
C LYS A 163 -10.35 14.83 -11.21
N ILE A 164 -9.73 14.53 -10.08
CA ILE A 164 -9.36 15.54 -9.05
C ILE A 164 -7.88 15.95 -9.11
N ASN A 165 -7.15 15.49 -10.13
CA ASN A 165 -5.71 15.73 -10.29
C ASN A 165 -4.87 15.35 -9.06
N MET A 166 -5.14 14.17 -8.50
CA MET A 166 -4.36 13.55 -7.41
C MET A 166 -3.75 12.23 -7.86
N TYR A 167 -2.74 11.75 -7.16
CA TYR A 167 -2.18 10.41 -7.40
C TYR A 167 -3.06 9.32 -6.76
N PRO A 168 -3.11 8.11 -7.34
CA PRO A 168 -3.88 7.01 -6.72
C PRO A 168 -3.39 6.63 -5.32
N SER A 169 -2.12 6.86 -5.00
CA SER A 169 -1.51 6.73 -3.66
C SER A 169 -2.11 7.68 -2.63
N GLU A 170 -2.39 8.92 -3.04
CA GLU A 170 -2.99 9.94 -2.18
C GLU A 170 -4.46 9.59 -1.97
N VAL A 171 -5.19 9.28 -3.05
CA VAL A 171 -6.62 8.95 -2.96
C VAL A 171 -6.85 7.70 -2.11
N GLN A 172 -6.07 6.63 -2.32
CA GLN A 172 -6.21 5.43 -1.50
C GLN A 172 -5.89 5.69 -0.02
N ALA A 173 -4.88 6.52 0.27
CA ALA A 173 -4.50 6.83 1.65
C ALA A 173 -5.58 7.67 2.34
N THR A 174 -6.22 8.60 1.61
CA THR A 174 -7.35 9.37 2.14
C THR A 174 -8.54 8.47 2.46
N LEU A 175 -8.90 7.55 1.57
CA LEU A 175 -9.99 6.59 1.80
C LEU A 175 -9.65 5.60 2.93
N TRP A 176 -8.37 5.22 3.05
CA TRP A 176 -7.86 4.39 4.15
C TRP A 176 -8.04 5.09 5.50
N LEU A 177 -7.64 6.36 5.62
CA LEU A 177 -7.83 7.15 6.84
C LEU A 177 -9.31 7.35 7.17
N LEU A 178 -10.13 7.67 6.17
CA LEU A 178 -11.58 7.81 6.37
C LEU A 178 -12.22 6.50 6.87
N ALA A 179 -11.80 5.36 6.33
CA ALA A 179 -12.28 4.06 6.78
C ALA A 179 -11.87 3.78 8.23
N LYS A 180 -10.66 4.19 8.61
CA LYS A 180 -10.15 4.08 9.99
C LYS A 180 -10.96 4.95 10.95
N GLU A 181 -11.31 6.18 10.57
CA GLU A 181 -12.19 7.06 11.37
C GLU A 181 -13.60 6.48 11.52
N ARG A 182 -14.21 6.01 10.43
CA ARG A 182 -15.63 5.57 10.43
C ARG A 182 -15.87 4.21 11.08
N TYR A 183 -14.97 3.26 10.84
CA TYR A 183 -15.20 1.86 11.18
C TYR A 183 -14.22 1.34 12.24
N GLY A 184 -13.31 2.20 12.70
CA GLY A 184 -12.27 1.84 13.64
C GLY A 184 -11.34 0.74 13.15
N ILE A 185 -10.31 0.51 13.95
CA ILE A 185 -9.64 -0.77 13.98
C ILE A 185 -9.59 -1.18 15.45
N ASN A 186 -10.34 -2.23 15.80
CA ASN A 186 -9.83 -3.15 16.79
C ASN A 186 -8.73 -3.92 16.06
N VAL A 187 -7.48 -3.43 16.14
CA VAL A 187 -6.30 -4.25 15.82
C VAL A 187 -6.02 -5.11 17.03
#